data_AF-A0A7Z9C5N9-F1
#
_entry.id   AF-A0A7Z9C5N9-F1
#
_cell.length_a   1.000
_cell.length_b   1.000
_cell.length_c   1.000
_cell.angle_alpha   90.00
_cell.angle_beta   90.00
_cell.angle_gamma   90.00
#
_symmetry.space_group_name_H-M   'P 1'
#
loop_
_entity.id
_entity.type
_entity.pdbx_description
1 polymer ?
#
loop_
_entity_poly.entity_id
_entity_poly.type
_entity_poly.pdbx_seq_one_letter_code
_entity_poly.pdbx_strand_id
1 'polypeptide(L)'
;MVSGHRHGRVTAKLWGATMIFDLFALLNEKAFSHPSTITAALLNNDSLRLTVRGCGWWKDRPTYANGGAILSFSGISGGTLDIRALLDLEDDEALGNFEVTRSDDLDWARPTTFSLYCSQPLPEPLAVYDVVERWVERSHGVKAVHDFLHGSARLSTFLAYSNADFFMLATGPESLRTLLADELARQEVRHQFEPSGGYADSRYLVRLAENTWFFCESATLEPT
;
A
#
# COMPACT_ATOMS: atom_id res chain seq x y z
N MET A 1 17.25 -31.85 -3.65
CA MET A 1 17.96 -30.79 -2.91
C MET A 1 18.18 -29.63 -3.85
N VAL A 2 17.54 -28.49 -3.53
CA VAL A 2 17.98 -27.10 -3.76
C VAL A 2 18.34 -26.71 -5.21
N SER A 3 17.38 -26.12 -5.92
CA SER A 3 17.18 -24.65 -6.07
C SER A 3 18.09 -24.04 -7.12
N GLY A 4 17.50 -23.71 -8.27
CA GLY A 4 18.08 -22.80 -9.24
C GLY A 4 17.38 -21.45 -9.13
N HIS A 5 18.00 -20.52 -8.42
CA HIS A 5 17.59 -19.11 -8.39
C HIS A 5 17.69 -18.50 -9.79
N ARG A 6 16.54 -18.16 -10.37
CA ARG A 6 16.49 -17.24 -11.51
C ARG A 6 16.79 -15.84 -11.01
N HIS A 7 17.97 -15.33 -11.33
CA HIS A 7 18.26 -13.90 -11.28
C HIS A 7 17.36 -13.21 -12.30
N GLY A 8 16.45 -12.35 -11.84
CA GLY A 8 15.88 -11.30 -12.68
C GLY A 8 17.03 -10.43 -13.18
N ARG A 9 17.06 -10.09 -14.47
CA ARG A 9 17.98 -9.10 -15.01
C ARG A 9 17.29 -7.75 -14.93
N VAL A 10 17.92 -6.75 -14.32
CA VAL A 10 17.62 -5.34 -14.61
C VAL A 10 17.85 -5.10 -16.11
N THR A 11 16.78 -4.87 -16.86
CA THR A 11 16.88 -4.54 -18.29
C THR A 11 16.95 -3.04 -18.47
N ALA A 12 18.15 -2.50 -18.65
CA ALA A 12 18.32 -1.16 -19.19
C ALA A 12 17.97 -1.17 -20.69
N LYS A 13 17.01 -0.33 -21.13
CA LYS A 13 16.74 -0.11 -22.56
C LYS A 13 17.41 1.17 -23.01
N LEU A 14 18.31 1.07 -23.99
CA LEU A 14 18.97 2.22 -24.63
C LEU A 14 18.01 2.84 -25.65
N TRP A 15 17.40 3.96 -25.30
CA TRP A 15 16.76 4.87 -26.25
C TRP A 15 17.69 6.07 -26.38
N GLY A 16 18.47 6.17 -27.46
CA GLY A 16 19.29 7.35 -27.78
C GLY A 16 19.94 8.07 -26.59
N ALA A 17 20.98 7.46 -26.00
CA ALA A 17 21.91 8.04 -25.02
C ALA A 17 21.46 8.27 -23.55
N THR A 18 20.31 7.76 -23.09
CA THR A 18 19.97 7.78 -21.65
C THR A 18 19.64 6.39 -21.10
N MET A 19 20.28 6.00 -19.98
CA MET A 19 19.94 4.77 -19.27
C MET A 19 18.71 4.99 -18.40
N ILE A 20 17.65 4.21 -18.62
CA ILE A 20 16.44 4.23 -17.80
C ILE A 20 16.28 2.84 -17.16
N PHE A 21 16.08 2.84 -15.84
CA PHE A 21 15.86 1.64 -15.04
C PHE A 21 14.38 1.51 -14.69
N ASP A 22 13.90 0.27 -14.64
CA ASP A 22 12.67 -0.07 -13.93
C ASP A 22 12.94 0.07 -12.43
N LEU A 23 12.26 1.01 -11.77
CA LEU A 23 12.53 1.33 -10.36
C LEU A 23 12.16 0.17 -9.44
N PHE A 24 11.09 -0.57 -9.75
CA PHE A 24 10.64 -1.69 -8.92
C PHE A 24 11.59 -2.88 -9.02
N ALA A 25 12.04 -3.21 -10.23
CA ALA A 25 13.07 -4.23 -10.43
C ALA A 25 14.36 -3.85 -9.70
N LEU A 26 14.74 -2.58 -9.75
CA LEU A 26 15.94 -2.09 -9.09
C LEU A 26 15.84 -2.16 -7.55
N LEU A 27 14.70 -1.79 -6.97
CA LEU A 27 14.46 -1.85 -5.52
C LEU A 27 14.42 -3.30 -4.99
N ASN A 28 14.01 -4.26 -5.81
CA ASN A 28 14.08 -5.69 -5.46
C ASN A 28 15.52 -6.22 -5.40
N GLU A 29 16.45 -5.63 -6.16
CA GLU A 29 17.85 -6.05 -6.18
C GLU A 29 18.72 -5.27 -5.19
N LYS A 30 18.44 -3.98 -5.01
CA LYS A 30 19.22 -3.07 -4.19
C LYS A 30 18.27 -2.25 -3.34
N ALA A 31 18.40 -2.36 -2.02
CA ALA A 31 17.68 -1.49 -1.11
C ALA A 31 18.07 -0.03 -1.37
N PHE A 32 17.08 0.86 -1.31
CA PHE A 32 17.31 2.30 -1.36
C PHE A 32 18.24 2.71 -0.20
N SER A 33 19.16 3.64 -0.46
CA SER A 33 20.11 4.13 0.55
C SER A 33 20.07 5.65 0.63
N HIS A 34 19.84 6.15 1.85
CA HIS A 34 20.05 7.54 2.23
C HIS A 34 21.55 7.89 2.33
N PRO A 35 21.91 9.18 2.34
CA PRO A 35 21.04 10.37 2.22
C PRO A 35 20.65 10.69 0.77
N SER A 36 19.38 11.07 0.55
CA SER A 36 18.88 11.61 -0.72
C SER A 36 17.76 12.62 -0.47
N THR A 37 17.78 13.72 -1.22
CA THR A 37 16.86 14.86 -1.10
C THR A 37 16.01 15.00 -2.35
N ILE A 38 14.75 15.40 -2.20
CA ILE A 38 13.88 15.78 -3.33
C ILE A 38 14.08 17.27 -3.60
N THR A 39 14.69 17.60 -4.75
CA THR A 39 14.94 19.01 -5.12
C THR A 39 13.85 19.61 -6.00
N ALA A 40 13.03 18.77 -6.62
CA ALA A 40 11.88 19.21 -7.41
C ALA A 40 10.85 18.09 -7.51
N ALA A 41 9.58 18.48 -7.57
CA ALA A 41 8.46 17.57 -7.78
C ALA A 41 7.49 18.18 -8.79
N LEU A 42 7.07 17.39 -9.77
CA LEU A 42 6.07 17.77 -10.77
C LEU A 42 4.98 16.71 -10.78
N LEU A 43 3.76 17.11 -10.44
CA LEU A 43 2.57 16.27 -10.46
C LEU A 43 1.69 16.71 -11.63
N ASN A 44 1.41 15.80 -12.56
CA ASN A 44 0.53 16.02 -13.69
C ASN A 44 -0.47 14.86 -13.77
N ASN A 45 -1.78 15.15 -13.69
CA ASN A 45 -2.89 14.18 -13.77
C ASN A 45 -2.62 12.86 -13.01
N ASP A 46 -2.05 11.87 -13.69
CA ASP A 46 -1.78 10.49 -13.26
C ASP A 46 -0.28 10.18 -13.15
N SER A 47 0.58 11.19 -13.07
CA SER A 47 2.04 11.03 -13.05
C SER A 47 2.74 11.96 -12.07
N LEU A 48 3.76 11.45 -11.39
CA LEU A 48 4.63 12.20 -10.48
C LEU A 48 6.07 12.03 -10.93
N ARG A 49 6.76 13.16 -11.12
CA ARG A 49 8.18 13.20 -11.41
C ARG A 49 8.91 13.87 -10.26
N LEU A 50 9.83 13.16 -9.62
CA LEU A 50 10.69 13.67 -8.55
C LEU A 50 12.12 13.78 -9.07
N THR A 51 12.74 14.93 -8.85
CA THR A 51 14.18 15.10 -9.03
C THR A 51 14.86 14.90 -7.69
N VAL A 52 15.77 13.93 -7.63
CA VAL A 52 16.45 13.49 -6.42
C VAL A 52 17.94 13.76 -6.55
N ARG A 53 18.56 14.27 -5.49
CA ARG A 53 20.01 14.42 -5.36
C ARG A 53 20.52 13.70 -4.12
N GLY A 54 21.78 13.25 -4.13
CA GLY A 54 22.43 12.62 -2.99
C GLY A 54 23.09 11.30 -3.36
N CYS A 55 22.73 10.22 -2.66
CA CYS A 55 23.32 8.90 -2.85
C CYS A 55 22.89 8.26 -4.18
N GLY A 56 23.88 7.98 -5.04
CA GLY A 56 23.67 7.20 -6.27
C GLY A 56 23.54 5.69 -6.02
N TRP A 57 22.57 5.27 -5.20
CA TRP A 57 22.40 3.87 -4.74
C TRP A 57 22.18 2.86 -5.89
N TRP A 58 21.69 3.32 -7.04
CA TRP A 58 21.52 2.51 -8.24
C TRP A 58 22.86 2.12 -8.91
N LYS A 59 23.96 2.78 -8.55
CA LYS A 59 25.31 2.48 -9.08
C LYS A 59 25.90 1.24 -8.39
N ASP A 60 26.85 0.56 -9.04
CA ASP A 60 27.55 -0.59 -8.44
C ASP A 60 28.53 -0.18 -7.33
N ARG A 61 29.04 1.05 -7.43
CA ARG A 61 29.85 1.70 -6.39
C ARG A 61 29.14 3.00 -6.00
N PRO A 62 28.19 2.96 -5.05
CA PRO A 62 27.48 4.16 -4.65
C PRO A 62 28.48 5.18 -4.10
N THR A 63 28.34 6.41 -4.57
CA THR A 63 29.10 7.55 -4.09
C THR A 63 28.12 8.52 -3.49
N TYR A 64 28.35 8.90 -2.23
CA TYR A 64 27.49 9.82 -1.48
C TYR A 64 27.58 11.27 -1.99
N ALA A 65 28.50 11.56 -2.91
CA ALA A 65 28.94 12.92 -3.12
C ALA A 65 28.15 13.71 -4.17
N ASN A 66 27.45 13.12 -5.15
CA ASN A 66 26.74 13.85 -6.24
C ASN A 66 25.93 12.91 -7.17
N GLY A 67 25.14 11.99 -6.65
CA GLY A 67 24.18 11.24 -7.46
C GLY A 67 22.95 12.11 -7.76
N GLY A 68 22.60 12.29 -9.03
CA GLY A 68 21.32 12.87 -9.44
C GLY A 68 20.48 11.81 -10.14
N ALA A 69 19.19 11.77 -9.86
CA ALA A 69 18.26 10.93 -10.58
C ALA A 69 16.87 11.58 -10.66
N ILE A 70 16.12 11.13 -11.65
CA ILE A 70 14.73 11.46 -11.83
C ILE A 70 13.95 10.17 -11.58
N LEU A 71 13.08 10.19 -10.57
CA LEU A 71 12.10 9.14 -10.33
C LEU A 71 10.80 9.54 -11.01
N SER A 72 10.26 8.69 -11.87
CA SER A 72 8.96 8.93 -12.51
C SER A 72 8.00 7.82 -12.15
N PHE A 73 6.81 8.18 -11.71
CA PHE A 73 5.71 7.28 -11.36
C PHE A 73 4.52 7.57 -12.28
N SER A 74 3.88 6.54 -12.81
CA SER A 74 2.76 6.65 -13.76
C SER A 74 1.57 5.81 -13.32
N GLY A 75 0.36 6.20 -13.74
CA GLY A 75 -0.88 5.55 -13.31
C GLY A 75 -1.18 5.82 -11.83
N ILE A 76 -0.84 7.01 -11.35
CA ILE A 76 -1.03 7.39 -9.95
C ILE A 76 -2.52 7.43 -9.64
N SER A 77 -2.89 6.75 -8.56
CA SER A 77 -4.27 6.66 -8.10
C SER A 77 -4.33 6.44 -6.59
N GLY A 78 -5.37 6.99 -5.97
CA GLY A 78 -5.54 6.94 -4.51
C GLY A 78 -4.38 7.59 -3.74
N GLY A 79 -4.54 7.67 -2.42
CA GLY A 79 -3.49 8.18 -1.55
C GLY A 79 -3.53 9.67 -1.24
N THR A 80 -2.49 10.11 -0.54
CA THR A 80 -2.28 11.48 -0.09
C THR A 80 -0.94 11.96 -0.61
N LEU A 81 -0.96 13.02 -1.40
CA LEU A 81 0.24 13.65 -1.96
C LEU A 81 0.35 15.07 -1.44
N ASP A 82 1.18 15.29 -0.43
CA ASP A 82 1.58 16.64 -0.01
C ASP A 82 2.94 17.00 -0.61
N ILE A 83 2.91 17.59 -1.80
CA ILE A 83 4.13 17.99 -2.53
C ILE A 83 4.91 19.07 -1.78
N ARG A 84 4.22 19.94 -1.01
CA ARG A 84 4.91 20.99 -0.24
C ARG A 84 5.68 20.38 0.90
N ALA A 85 5.03 19.50 1.66
CA ALA A 85 5.70 18.74 2.71
C ALA A 85 6.91 17.96 2.17
N LEU A 86 6.84 17.37 0.98
CA LEU A 86 7.99 16.68 0.38
C LEU A 86 9.19 17.58 0.07
N LEU A 87 8.95 18.85 -0.27
CA LEU A 87 10.00 19.81 -0.65
C LEU A 87 10.52 20.62 0.55
N ASP A 88 9.73 20.71 1.62
CA ASP A 88 10.05 21.45 2.85
C ASP A 88 10.80 20.58 3.89
N LEU A 89 11.01 19.29 3.63
CA LEU A 89 11.82 18.42 4.48
C LEU A 89 13.28 18.88 4.43
N GLU A 90 13.91 19.03 5.60
CA GLU A 90 15.34 19.36 5.69
C GLU A 90 16.17 18.36 4.86
N ASP A 91 17.28 18.84 4.29
CA ASP A 91 18.00 18.24 3.14
C ASP A 91 18.34 16.74 3.27
N ASP A 92 18.24 16.11 4.44
CA ASP A 92 18.70 14.74 4.68
C ASP A 92 17.59 13.68 4.90
N GLU A 93 16.32 14.09 5.06
CA GLU A 93 15.22 13.17 5.50
C GLU A 93 14.11 12.92 4.46
N ALA A 94 14.11 13.62 3.33
CA ALA A 94 12.96 13.67 2.40
C ALA A 94 12.46 12.31 1.86
N LEU A 95 13.32 11.29 1.86
CA LEU A 95 13.02 9.93 1.40
C LEU A 95 13.27 8.87 2.49
N GLY A 96 13.41 9.27 3.76
CA GLY A 96 13.84 8.36 4.85
C GLY A 96 12.92 7.15 5.02
N ASN A 97 11.65 7.32 4.61
CA ASN A 97 10.61 6.30 4.63
C ASN A 97 10.24 5.83 3.21
N PHE A 98 11.15 5.96 2.25
CA PHE A 98 10.91 5.56 0.87
C PHE A 98 10.76 4.04 0.78
N GLU A 99 9.53 3.61 0.54
CA GLU A 99 9.16 2.20 0.44
C GLU A 99 8.26 2.00 -0.77
N VAL A 100 8.48 0.89 -1.47
CA VAL A 100 7.60 0.43 -2.53
C VAL A 100 7.22 -1.00 -2.27
N THR A 101 5.93 -1.27 -2.17
CA THR A 101 5.39 -2.60 -1.91
C THR A 101 4.37 -2.96 -2.98
N ARG A 102 4.40 -4.18 -3.49
CA ARG A 102 3.30 -4.64 -4.36
C ARG A 102 2.03 -4.78 -3.54
N SER A 103 0.89 -4.40 -4.11
CA SER A 103 -0.38 -4.47 -3.38
C SER A 103 -0.80 -5.91 -3.05
N ASP A 104 -0.41 -6.90 -3.86
CA ASP A 104 -0.72 -8.31 -3.59
C ASP A 104 0.07 -8.91 -2.42
N ASP A 105 1.20 -8.30 -2.05
CA ASP A 105 1.96 -8.63 -0.84
C ASP A 105 1.34 -8.03 0.44
N LEU A 106 0.43 -7.07 0.31
CA LEU A 106 -0.26 -6.41 1.42
C LEU A 106 -1.57 -7.14 1.73
N ASP A 107 -1.65 -7.79 2.90
CA ASP A 107 -2.81 -8.58 3.32
C ASP A 107 -4.16 -7.87 3.19
N TRP A 108 -4.19 -6.56 3.47
CA TRP A 108 -5.40 -5.73 3.43
C TRP A 108 -5.76 -5.21 2.03
N ALA A 109 -4.83 -5.26 1.07
CA ALA A 109 -5.04 -4.83 -0.31
C ALA A 109 -5.35 -6.01 -1.25
N ARG A 110 -5.28 -7.24 -0.75
CA ARG A 110 -5.69 -8.43 -1.49
C ARG A 110 -7.18 -8.37 -1.88
N PRO A 111 -7.57 -9.09 -2.95
CA PRO A 111 -8.96 -9.16 -3.40
C PRO A 111 -9.94 -9.47 -2.27
N THR A 112 -11.11 -8.85 -2.33
CA THR A 112 -12.26 -9.27 -1.54
C THR A 112 -12.67 -10.69 -1.94
N THR A 113 -12.56 -11.64 -1.01
CA THR A 113 -12.88 -13.05 -1.23
C THR A 113 -14.21 -13.48 -0.61
N PHE A 114 -14.75 -12.69 0.32
CA PHE A 114 -16.01 -13.00 0.98
C PHE A 114 -16.92 -11.78 1.20
N SER A 115 -18.21 -12.09 1.31
CA SER A 115 -19.22 -11.32 2.02
C SER A 115 -19.70 -12.10 3.24
N LEU A 116 -19.75 -11.46 4.40
CA LEU A 116 -20.13 -12.08 5.68
C LEU A 116 -21.49 -11.56 6.11
N TYR A 117 -22.44 -12.48 6.29
CA TYR A 117 -23.79 -12.20 6.76
C TYR A 117 -24.01 -12.78 8.14
N CYS A 118 -24.66 -12.02 9.02
CA CYS A 118 -25.13 -12.45 10.32
C CYS A 118 -26.65 -12.63 10.27
N SER A 119 -27.15 -13.69 10.93
CA SER A 119 -28.58 -14.01 11.01
C SER A 119 -29.16 -13.81 12.41
N GLN A 120 -28.49 -13.00 13.22
CA GLN A 120 -28.94 -12.52 14.52
C GLN A 120 -28.15 -11.26 14.90
N PRO A 121 -28.65 -10.46 15.87
CA PRO A 121 -27.91 -9.35 16.45
C PRO A 121 -26.57 -9.76 17.04
N LEU A 122 -25.57 -8.87 17.00
CA LEU A 122 -24.29 -9.07 17.69
C LEU A 122 -24.45 -8.80 19.19
N PRO A 123 -24.09 -9.75 20.06
CA PRO A 123 -24.03 -9.51 21.51
C PRO A 123 -23.01 -8.41 21.88
N GLU A 124 -21.83 -8.42 21.26
CA GLU A 124 -20.74 -7.47 21.52
C GLU A 124 -20.22 -6.85 20.20
N PRO A 125 -20.97 -5.90 19.59
CA PRO A 125 -20.57 -5.32 18.31
C PRO A 125 -19.23 -4.57 18.38
N LEU A 126 -18.92 -3.94 19.52
CA LEU A 126 -17.65 -3.23 19.71
C LEU A 126 -16.43 -4.16 19.68
N ALA A 127 -16.57 -5.42 20.11
CA ALA A 127 -15.48 -6.38 20.04
C ALA A 127 -15.16 -6.76 18.58
N VAL A 128 -16.18 -6.89 17.73
CA VAL A 128 -16.00 -7.07 16.28
C VAL A 128 -15.33 -5.83 15.65
N TYR A 129 -15.75 -4.63 16.06
CA TYR A 129 -15.13 -3.39 15.59
C TYR A 129 -13.64 -3.33 15.93
N ASP A 130 -13.28 -3.61 17.19
CA ASP A 130 -11.89 -3.60 17.69
C ASP A 130 -11.00 -4.64 16.97
N VAL A 131 -11.53 -5.84 16.68
CA VAL A 131 -10.81 -6.85 15.89
C VAL A 131 -10.45 -6.31 14.50
N VAL A 132 -11.39 -5.64 13.84
CA VAL A 132 -11.16 -5.06 12.51
C VAL A 132 -10.24 -3.84 12.60
N GLU A 133 -10.41 -2.98 13.60
CA GLU A 133 -9.58 -1.80 13.82
C GLU A 133 -8.10 -2.19 13.95
N ARG A 134 -7.77 -3.13 14.85
CA ARG A 134 -6.40 -3.65 15.02
C ARG A 134 -5.86 -4.31 13.76
N TRP A 135 -6.70 -4.98 12.98
CA TRP A 135 -6.29 -5.57 11.71
C TRP A 135 -5.98 -4.49 10.66
N VAL A 136 -6.77 -3.41 10.62
CA VAL A 136 -6.63 -2.26 9.71
C VAL A 136 -5.43 -1.37 10.09
N GLU A 137 -5.02 -1.30 11.35
CA GLU A 137 -3.82 -0.55 11.78
C GLU A 137 -2.57 -0.95 10.97
N ARG A 138 -2.49 -2.21 10.55
CA ARG A 138 -1.42 -2.75 9.69
C ARG A 138 -1.40 -2.15 8.27
N SER A 139 -2.43 -1.41 7.88
CA SER A 139 -2.45 -0.63 6.63
C SER A 139 -1.75 0.73 6.74
N HIS A 140 -1.30 1.12 7.94
CA HIS A 140 -0.63 2.39 8.21
C HIS A 140 -1.38 3.58 7.57
N GLY A 141 -2.67 3.69 7.87
CA GLY A 141 -3.54 4.79 7.47
C GLY A 141 -4.08 4.73 6.03
N VAL A 142 -3.78 3.68 5.26
CA VAL A 142 -4.31 3.54 3.89
C VAL A 142 -5.77 3.12 3.87
N LYS A 143 -6.17 2.31 4.86
CA LYS A 143 -7.53 1.83 5.01
C LYS A 143 -8.12 2.24 6.34
N ALA A 144 -9.44 2.22 6.42
CA ALA A 144 -10.21 2.43 7.62
C ALA A 144 -11.19 1.27 7.84
N VAL A 145 -11.74 1.16 9.05
CA VAL A 145 -12.71 0.11 9.39
C VAL A 145 -13.91 0.08 8.44
N HIS A 146 -14.35 1.24 7.94
CA HIS A 146 -15.47 1.36 7.00
C HIS A 146 -15.20 0.84 5.60
N ASP A 147 -13.96 0.56 5.24
CA ASP A 147 -13.64 -0.16 4.01
C ASP A 147 -14.02 -1.64 4.08
N PHE A 148 -14.23 -2.18 5.29
CA PHE A 148 -14.45 -3.61 5.52
C PHE A 148 -15.74 -3.92 6.28
N LEU A 149 -16.08 -3.14 7.32
CA LEU A 149 -17.32 -3.30 8.08
C LEU A 149 -18.45 -2.43 7.52
N HIS A 150 -19.58 -3.06 7.27
CA HIS A 150 -20.79 -2.38 6.79
C HIS A 150 -21.37 -1.44 7.85
N GLY A 151 -21.77 -0.24 7.41
CA GLY A 151 -22.37 0.78 8.29
C GLY A 151 -21.39 1.45 9.26
N SER A 152 -20.08 1.16 9.17
CA SER A 152 -19.09 1.60 10.17
C SER A 152 -18.41 2.94 9.89
N ALA A 153 -18.82 3.66 8.83
CA ALA A 153 -18.43 5.06 8.61
C ALA A 153 -18.79 5.97 9.80
N ARG A 154 -19.80 5.56 10.60
CA ARG A 154 -20.09 6.14 11.93
C ARG A 154 -20.35 5.00 12.89
N LEU A 155 -19.73 5.05 14.07
CA LEU A 155 -19.90 4.01 15.09
C LEU A 155 -21.38 3.79 15.47
N SER A 156 -22.15 4.87 15.61
CA SER A 156 -23.59 4.81 15.90
C SER A 156 -24.38 4.03 14.85
N THR A 157 -24.00 4.16 13.58
CA THR A 157 -24.66 3.48 12.47
C THR A 157 -24.32 2.00 12.51
N PHE A 158 -23.05 1.65 12.73
CA PHE A 158 -22.64 0.25 12.91
C PHE A 158 -23.37 -0.42 14.06
N LEU A 159 -23.48 0.24 15.22
CA LEU A 159 -24.22 -0.28 16.37
C LEU A 159 -25.71 -0.53 16.04
N ALA A 160 -26.34 0.37 15.29
CA ALA A 160 -27.72 0.19 14.84
C ALA A 160 -27.86 -0.99 13.87
N TYR A 161 -26.94 -1.13 12.90
CA TYR A 161 -26.92 -2.24 11.94
C TYR A 161 -26.69 -3.59 12.63
N SER A 162 -25.77 -3.64 13.59
CA SER A 162 -25.45 -4.86 14.33
C SER A 162 -26.59 -5.39 15.20
N ASN A 163 -27.64 -4.61 15.39
CA ASN A 163 -28.82 -5.00 16.17
C ASN A 163 -29.96 -5.55 15.30
N ALA A 164 -29.76 -5.69 13.98
CA ALA A 164 -30.75 -6.25 13.07
C ALA A 164 -30.74 -7.79 13.08
N ASP A 165 -31.88 -8.40 12.77
CA ASP A 165 -32.03 -9.87 12.72
C ASP A 165 -31.28 -10.51 11.55
N PHE A 166 -31.04 -9.76 10.47
CA PHE A 166 -30.26 -10.21 9.34
C PHE A 166 -29.57 -9.02 8.67
N PHE A 167 -28.24 -9.09 8.53
CA PHE A 167 -27.47 -8.01 7.93
C PHE A 167 -26.14 -8.52 7.37
N MET A 168 -25.61 -7.81 6.37
CA MET A 168 -24.23 -7.97 5.95
C MET A 168 -23.33 -7.24 6.93
N LEU A 169 -22.41 -7.97 7.56
CA LEU A 169 -21.48 -7.44 8.54
C LEU A 169 -20.23 -6.90 7.85
N ALA A 170 -19.63 -7.66 6.94
CA ALA A 170 -18.32 -7.34 6.40
C ALA A 170 -18.10 -7.86 4.99
N THR A 171 -17.15 -7.24 4.29
CA THR A 171 -16.50 -7.79 3.10
C THR A 171 -15.00 -7.62 3.23
N GLY A 172 -14.20 -8.55 2.69
CA GLY A 172 -12.75 -8.39 2.74
C GLY A 172 -11.95 -9.58 2.21
N PRO A 173 -10.62 -9.53 2.38
CA PRO A 173 -9.72 -10.61 2.01
C PRO A 173 -9.74 -11.74 3.04
N GLU A 174 -9.28 -12.93 2.65
CA GLU A 174 -9.28 -14.13 3.50
C GLU A 174 -8.60 -13.93 4.87
N SER A 175 -7.58 -13.09 4.96
CA SER A 175 -6.89 -12.78 6.23
C SER A 175 -7.80 -12.13 7.27
N LEU A 176 -8.79 -11.35 6.83
CA LEU A 176 -9.81 -10.77 7.71
C LEU A 176 -10.90 -11.79 8.07
N ARG A 177 -11.20 -12.70 7.13
CA ARG A 177 -12.24 -13.72 7.28
C ARG A 177 -12.01 -14.57 8.52
N THR A 178 -10.79 -15.05 8.72
CA THR A 178 -10.42 -15.89 9.89
C THR A 178 -10.66 -15.14 11.20
N LEU A 179 -10.22 -13.89 11.29
CA LEU A 179 -10.37 -13.07 12.50
C LEU A 179 -11.85 -12.84 12.85
N LEU A 180 -12.67 -12.54 11.85
CA LEU A 180 -14.10 -12.36 12.04
C LEU A 180 -14.80 -13.67 12.42
N ALA A 181 -14.42 -14.79 11.80
CA ALA A 181 -14.99 -16.10 12.13
C ALA A 181 -14.71 -16.48 13.59
N ASP A 182 -13.48 -16.28 14.06
CA ASP A 182 -13.07 -16.60 15.44
C ASP A 182 -13.82 -15.72 16.45
N GLU A 183 -13.94 -14.41 16.17
CA GLU A 183 -14.65 -13.48 17.05
C GLU A 183 -16.16 -13.74 17.09
N LEU A 184 -16.78 -14.04 15.95
CA LEU A 184 -18.20 -14.40 15.90
C LEU A 184 -18.47 -15.75 16.58
N ALA A 185 -17.57 -16.72 16.46
CA ALA A 185 -17.68 -17.99 17.16
C ALA A 185 -17.57 -17.81 18.68
N ARG A 186 -16.66 -16.95 19.15
CA ARG A 186 -16.55 -16.58 20.58
C ARG A 186 -17.85 -16.00 21.14
N GLN A 187 -18.58 -15.23 20.34
CA GLN A 187 -19.87 -14.64 20.69
C GLN A 187 -21.07 -15.55 20.40
N GLU A 188 -20.85 -16.80 19.94
CA GLU A 188 -21.90 -17.74 19.53
C GLU A 188 -22.84 -17.17 18.45
N VAL A 189 -22.31 -16.33 17.55
CA VAL A 189 -23.07 -15.68 16.48
C VAL A 189 -23.24 -16.58 15.27
N ARG A 190 -24.49 -16.81 14.86
CA ARG A 190 -24.81 -17.50 13.61
C ARG A 190 -24.48 -16.61 12.41
N HIS A 191 -23.63 -17.12 11.55
CA HIS A 191 -23.13 -16.37 10.40
C HIS A 191 -22.86 -17.27 9.20
N GLN A 192 -22.80 -16.66 8.02
CA GLN A 192 -22.50 -17.32 6.76
C GLN A 192 -21.53 -16.47 5.94
N PHE A 193 -20.54 -17.14 5.36
CA PHE A 193 -19.66 -16.55 4.35
C PHE A 193 -20.17 -16.92 2.96
N GLU A 194 -20.34 -15.92 2.10
CA GLU A 194 -20.57 -16.10 0.68
C GLU A 194 -19.31 -15.71 -0.09
N PRO A 195 -18.89 -16.50 -1.11
CA PRO A 195 -17.79 -16.10 -1.97
C PRO A 195 -18.10 -14.77 -2.68
N SER A 196 -17.16 -13.84 -2.64
CA SER A 196 -17.23 -12.61 -3.43
C SER A 196 -16.14 -12.60 -4.50
N GLY A 197 -16.44 -12.03 -5.66
CA GLY A 197 -15.46 -11.81 -6.72
C GLY A 197 -14.77 -10.46 -6.56
N GLY A 198 -13.48 -10.46 -6.24
CA GLY A 198 -12.61 -9.28 -6.31
C GLY A 198 -11.50 -9.48 -7.33
N TYR A 199 -11.08 -8.41 -7.99
CA TYR A 199 -9.90 -8.44 -8.86
C TYR A 199 -8.64 -8.22 -8.04
N ALA A 200 -7.56 -8.94 -8.40
CA ALA A 200 -6.23 -8.67 -7.87
C ALA A 200 -5.77 -7.27 -8.27
N ASP A 201 -5.46 -6.44 -7.27
CA ASP A 201 -4.83 -5.16 -7.49
C ASP A 201 -3.36 -5.40 -7.83
N SER A 202 -2.98 -5.08 -9.07
CA SER A 202 -1.61 -5.22 -9.57
C SER A 202 -0.78 -3.96 -9.40
N ARG A 203 -1.29 -2.93 -8.71
CA ARG A 203 -0.58 -1.67 -8.48
C ARG A 203 0.47 -1.81 -7.38
N TYR A 204 1.37 -0.84 -7.32
CA TYR A 204 2.38 -0.69 -6.28
C TYR A 204 1.97 0.43 -5.34
N LEU A 205 2.01 0.17 -4.03
CA LEU A 205 1.93 1.21 -3.01
C LEU A 205 3.32 1.84 -2.87
N VAL A 206 3.39 3.16 -3.03
CA VAL A 206 4.60 3.95 -2.82
C VAL A 206 4.38 4.81 -1.58
N ARG A 207 5.33 4.76 -0.63
CA ARG A 207 5.45 5.67 0.50
C ARG A 207 6.71 6.49 0.30
N LEU A 208 6.60 7.81 0.39
CA LEU A 208 7.73 8.73 0.27
C LEU A 208 8.13 9.31 1.63
N ALA A 209 7.13 9.70 2.42
CA ALA A 209 7.28 10.30 3.75
C ALA A 209 6.08 9.89 4.63
N GLU A 210 6.09 10.24 5.92
CA GLU A 210 5.08 9.80 6.91
C GLU A 210 3.62 10.00 6.45
N ASN A 211 3.34 11.10 5.75
CA ASN A 211 2.00 11.45 5.27
C ASN A 211 1.87 11.50 3.74
N THR A 212 2.85 10.95 3.02
CA THR A 212 2.86 10.99 1.56
C THR A 212 2.96 9.58 0.97
N TRP A 213 1.84 9.12 0.42
CA TRP A 213 1.71 7.79 -0.17
C TRP A 213 0.69 7.78 -1.32
N PHE A 214 0.85 6.86 -2.26
CA PHE A 214 -0.04 6.70 -3.40
C PHE A 214 0.11 5.30 -4.02
N PHE A 215 -0.88 4.88 -4.82
CA PHE A 215 -0.70 3.72 -5.70
C PHE A 215 -0.20 4.18 -7.07
N CYS A 216 0.60 3.36 -7.75
CA CYS A 216 0.99 3.58 -9.14
C CYS A 216 1.10 2.24 -9.90
N GLU A 217 1.06 2.30 -11.23
CA GLU A 217 1.15 1.13 -12.09
C GLU A 217 2.60 0.81 -12.49
N SER A 218 3.41 1.85 -12.67
CA SER A 218 4.81 1.73 -13.10
C SER A 218 5.66 2.84 -12.52
N ALA A 219 6.94 2.57 -12.35
CA ALA A 219 7.93 3.57 -11.98
C ALA A 219 9.29 3.34 -12.64
N THR A 220 9.98 4.44 -12.95
CA THR A 220 11.31 4.43 -13.56
C THR A 220 12.30 5.32 -12.82
N LEU A 221 13.58 5.00 -12.99
CA LEU A 221 14.70 5.82 -12.54
C LEU A 221 15.57 6.20 -13.74
N GLU A 222 15.82 7.49 -13.91
CA GLU A 222 16.69 8.08 -14.93
C GLU A 222 17.84 8.82 -14.23
N PRO A 223 19.10 8.33 -14.28
CA PRO A 223 20.23 9.06 -13.71
C PRO A 223 20.51 10.35 -14.47
N THR A 224 20.90 11.41 -13.76
CA THR A 224 21.28 12.72 -14.30
C THR A 224 22.72 13.08 -13.98
#